data_AF-A0A9P6TI88-F1
#
_entry.id   AF-A0A9P6TI88-F1
#
_cell.length_a   1.000
_cell.length_b   1.000
_cell.length_c   1.000
_cell.angle_alpha   90.00
_cell.angle_beta   90.00
_cell.angle_gamma   90.00
#
_symmetry.space_group_name_H-M   'P 1'
#
loop_
_entity.id
_entity.type
_entity.pdbx_description
1 polymer ?
#
loop_
_entity_poly.entity_id
_entity_poly.type
_entity_poly.pdbx_seq_one_letter_code
_entity_poly.pdbx_strand_id
1 'polypeptide(L)'
;MQNGLVPEVLRVPLAKKIGAGSYHSFAVTRDNKLYVWGLNNHGQCGFPPMHPNTVIVPTLIQELEGQGVIEDVVGGEHHTLVLMNDGRVFSFGRADLSQLGVWRNTIGGAPEIGHPQLITSVQNVVQISTCSNHNITTDHLGVAHTWGFGETYALGTGSEEDAEVPVMLTGQKLQGHRVLRVAAGAQHSVILARQ
;
A
#
# COMPACT_ATOMS: atom_id res chain seq x y z
N MET A 1 14.08 -11.30 34.82
CA MET A 1 13.37 -11.37 33.53
C MET A 1 13.48 -10.01 32.86
N GLN A 2 14.24 -9.93 31.77
CA GLN A 2 14.56 -8.72 31.00
C GLN A 2 13.68 -8.64 29.74
N ASN A 3 12.36 -8.84 29.88
CA ASN A 3 11.43 -8.89 28.75
C ASN A 3 10.85 -7.50 28.41
N GLY A 4 11.68 -6.46 28.53
CA GLY A 4 11.34 -5.12 28.06
C GLY A 4 11.91 -4.92 26.66
N LEU A 5 11.17 -4.27 25.77
CA LEU A 5 11.75 -3.73 24.54
C LEU A 5 12.85 -2.74 24.94
N VAL A 6 14.08 -2.97 24.50
CA VAL A 6 15.18 -1.99 24.62
C VAL A 6 15.10 -1.13 23.36
N PRO A 7 14.67 0.15 23.45
CA PRO A 7 14.60 0.99 22.28
C PRO A 7 16.01 1.23 21.73
N GLU A 8 16.19 0.99 20.44
CA GLU A 8 17.42 1.35 19.73
C GLU A 8 17.18 2.57 18.86
N VAL A 9 18.17 3.47 18.81
CA VAL A 9 18.14 4.62 17.91
C VAL A 9 18.38 4.11 16.48
N LEU A 10 17.33 4.13 15.66
CA LEU A 10 17.45 3.87 14.23
C LEU A 10 18.18 5.04 13.56
N ARG A 11 19.20 4.73 12.76
CA ARG A 11 19.96 5.72 11.99
C ARG A 11 19.22 6.13 10.71
N VAL A 12 17.95 6.48 10.83
CA VAL A 12 17.17 7.09 9.74
C VAL A 12 17.36 8.61 9.82
N PRO A 13 17.63 9.31 8.72
CA PRO A 13 17.60 10.77 8.69
C PRO A 13 16.24 11.31 9.19
N LEU A 14 16.18 12.58 9.57
CA LEU A 14 14.99 13.19 10.20
C LEU A 14 13.67 12.81 9.48
N ALA A 15 12.92 11.90 10.09
CA ALA A 15 11.66 11.40 9.55
C ALA A 15 10.57 12.48 9.63
N LYS A 16 9.84 12.70 8.54
CA LYS A 16 8.59 13.50 8.51
C LYS A 16 7.35 12.63 8.68
N LYS A 17 7.44 11.35 8.33
CA LYS A 17 6.36 10.36 8.45
C LYS A 17 6.95 8.99 8.76
N ILE A 18 6.26 8.21 9.59
CA ILE A 18 6.58 6.81 9.89
C ILE A 18 5.29 5.99 9.79
N GLY A 19 5.44 4.70 9.56
CA GLY A 19 4.33 3.76 9.61
C GLY A 19 4.82 2.32 9.54
N ALA A 20 3.88 1.40 9.56
CA ALA A 20 4.15 -0.03 9.51
C ALA A 20 3.07 -0.75 8.70
N GLY A 21 3.46 -1.84 8.06
CA GLY A 21 2.53 -2.93 7.73
C GLY A 21 2.50 -3.96 8.84
N SER A 22 2.04 -5.18 8.55
CA SER A 22 1.93 -6.22 9.58
C SER A 22 3.28 -6.62 10.18
N TYR A 23 4.33 -6.70 9.33
CA TYR A 23 5.65 -7.21 9.72
C TYR A 23 6.83 -6.40 9.15
N HIS A 24 6.55 -5.26 8.52
CA HIS A 24 7.56 -4.34 8.01
C HIS A 24 7.24 -2.91 8.47
N SER A 25 8.23 -2.04 8.44
CA SER A 25 8.16 -0.65 8.91
C SER A 25 8.81 0.26 7.90
N PHE A 26 8.33 1.49 7.85
CA PHE A 26 8.83 2.49 6.92
C PHE A 26 8.91 3.88 7.55
N ALA A 27 9.81 4.68 7.00
CA ALA A 27 9.98 6.07 7.36
C ALA A 27 10.23 6.89 6.10
N VAL A 28 9.49 7.99 5.95
CA VAL A 28 9.75 9.02 4.94
C VAL A 28 10.51 10.15 5.61
N THR A 29 11.68 10.47 5.09
CA THR A 29 12.53 11.55 5.60
C THR A 29 12.09 12.92 5.08
N ARG A 30 12.59 13.99 5.73
CA ARG A 30 12.35 15.38 5.31
C ARG A 30 12.92 15.70 3.91
N ASP A 31 13.99 15.02 3.50
CA ASP A 31 14.55 15.07 2.14
C ASP A 31 13.83 14.12 1.16
N ASN A 32 12.64 13.64 1.53
CA ASN A 32 11.73 12.88 0.67
C ASN A 32 12.27 11.50 0.23
N LYS A 33 12.96 10.80 1.13
CA LYS A 33 13.46 9.44 0.91
C LYS A 33 12.64 8.44 1.70
N LEU A 34 12.32 7.30 1.08
CA LEU A 34 11.62 6.20 1.73
C LEU A 34 12.62 5.15 2.19
N TYR A 35 12.69 4.96 3.51
CA TYR A 35 13.42 3.87 4.14
C TYR A 35 12.44 2.80 4.60
N VAL A 36 12.74 1.52 4.35
CA VAL A 36 11.92 0.38 4.74
C VAL A 36 12.76 -0.71 5.40
N TRP A 37 12.22 -1.42 6.38
CA TRP A 37 12.86 -2.54 7.07
C TRP A 37 11.81 -3.51 7.64
N GLY A 38 12.26 -4.69 8.09
CA GLY A 38 11.43 -5.78 8.58
C GLY A 38 11.30 -6.93 7.58
N LEU A 39 10.22 -7.71 7.69
CA LEU A 39 9.97 -8.88 6.85
C LEU A 39 9.88 -8.49 5.36
N ASN A 40 10.57 -9.25 4.52
CA ASN A 40 10.67 -9.06 3.07
C ASN A 40 10.57 -10.39 2.29
N ASN A 41 9.78 -11.36 2.79
CA ASN A 41 9.60 -12.66 2.16
C ASN A 41 8.88 -12.60 0.80
N HIS A 42 8.14 -11.52 0.53
CA HIS A 42 7.45 -11.26 -0.73
C HIS A 42 7.87 -9.94 -1.38
N GLY A 43 8.99 -9.34 -0.96
CA GLY A 43 9.46 -8.09 -1.54
C GLY A 43 8.70 -6.85 -1.05
N GLN A 44 7.93 -6.95 0.05
CA GLN A 44 7.16 -5.85 0.61
C GLN A 44 8.00 -4.68 1.15
N CYS A 45 9.31 -4.87 1.30
CA CYS A 45 10.26 -3.80 1.58
C CYS A 45 10.79 -3.09 0.32
N GLY A 46 10.36 -3.48 -0.88
CA GLY A 46 10.81 -2.88 -2.13
C GLY A 46 12.17 -3.38 -2.60
N PHE A 47 12.55 -4.60 -2.18
CA PHE A 47 13.76 -5.29 -2.62
C PHE A 47 13.42 -6.73 -2.99
N PRO A 48 14.13 -7.39 -3.92
CA PRO A 48 13.94 -8.81 -4.22
C PRO A 48 13.99 -9.65 -2.93
N PRO A 49 13.11 -10.66 -2.77
CA PRO A 49 13.23 -11.61 -1.67
C PRO A 49 14.58 -12.31 -1.70
N MET A 50 15.30 -12.25 -0.59
CA MET A 50 16.61 -12.87 -0.42
C MET A 50 16.70 -13.44 0.98
N HIS A 51 17.25 -14.65 1.15
CA HIS A 51 17.51 -15.21 2.49
C HIS A 51 18.39 -14.25 3.30
N PRO A 52 18.00 -13.80 4.52
CA PRO A 52 16.98 -14.34 5.45
C PRO A 52 15.56 -13.74 5.37
N ASN A 53 15.06 -13.38 4.18
CA ASN A 53 13.75 -12.79 3.91
C ASN A 53 13.43 -11.56 4.76
N THR A 54 14.45 -10.81 5.18
CA THR A 54 14.31 -9.70 6.12
C THR A 54 15.29 -8.59 5.76
N VAL A 55 14.82 -7.35 5.77
CA VAL A 55 15.64 -6.15 5.69
C VAL A 55 15.87 -5.66 7.12
N ILE A 56 17.05 -5.94 7.68
CA ILE A 56 17.31 -5.80 9.13
C ILE A 56 17.63 -4.37 9.57
N VAL A 57 17.98 -3.49 8.63
CA VAL A 57 18.24 -2.07 8.89
C VAL A 57 17.39 -1.23 7.94
N PRO A 58 16.95 -0.02 8.35
CA PRO A 58 16.28 0.90 7.43
C PRO A 58 17.08 1.08 6.14
N THR A 59 16.51 0.61 5.03
CA THR A 59 17.17 0.62 3.72
C THR A 59 16.40 1.52 2.77
N LEU A 60 17.12 2.36 2.03
CA LEU A 60 16.56 3.30 1.06
C LEU A 60 16.03 2.58 -0.17
N ILE A 61 14.79 2.87 -0.58
CA ILE A 61 14.27 2.52 -1.91
C ILE A 61 14.71 3.59 -2.91
N GLN A 62 15.79 3.32 -3.64
CA GLN A 62 16.40 4.27 -4.58
C GLN A 62 15.51 4.53 -5.78
N GLU A 63 14.72 3.55 -6.20
CA GLU A 63 13.86 3.60 -7.39
C GLU A 63 12.73 4.63 -7.28
N LEU A 64 12.41 5.10 -6.06
CA LEU A 64 11.45 6.19 -5.83
C LEU A 64 12.11 7.57 -5.84
N GLU A 65 13.45 7.66 -5.80
CA GLU A 65 14.12 8.94 -5.93
C GLU A 65 13.88 9.53 -7.33
N GLY A 66 13.53 10.82 -7.38
CA GLY A 66 13.16 11.48 -8.64
C GLY A 66 11.74 11.18 -9.14
N GLN A 67 10.98 10.30 -8.48
CA GLN A 67 9.58 10.04 -8.84
C GLN A 67 8.60 11.10 -8.35
N GLY A 68 9.03 12.12 -7.61
CA GLY A 68 8.17 13.17 -7.05
C GLY A 68 8.16 13.17 -5.53
N VAL A 69 7.21 13.89 -4.92
CA VAL A 69 7.11 13.99 -3.46
C VAL A 69 6.22 12.86 -2.93
N ILE A 70 6.72 12.12 -1.94
CA ILE A 70 5.95 11.10 -1.24
C ILE A 70 4.96 11.80 -0.31
N GLU A 71 3.68 11.58 -0.57
CA GLU A 71 2.56 12.08 0.22
C GLU A 71 2.20 11.10 1.34
N ASP A 72 2.06 9.81 1.00
CA ASP A 72 1.71 8.77 1.98
C ASP A 72 2.32 7.41 1.67
N VAL A 73 2.45 6.59 2.70
CA VAL A 73 2.90 5.20 2.61
C VAL A 73 2.06 4.36 3.56
N VAL A 74 1.52 3.25 3.08
CA VAL A 74 0.76 2.29 3.89
C VAL A 74 1.24 0.87 3.58
N GLY A 75 1.34 0.04 4.62
CA GLY A 75 1.79 -1.34 4.53
C GLY A 75 0.66 -2.31 4.85
N GLY A 76 0.49 -3.32 4.00
CA GLY A 76 -0.37 -4.46 4.25
C GLY A 76 0.36 -5.58 4.99
N GLU A 77 -0.14 -6.82 4.85
CA GLU A 77 0.53 -7.99 5.40
C GLU A 77 1.84 -8.30 4.65
N HIS A 78 1.74 -8.32 3.33
CA HIS A 78 2.82 -8.72 2.43
C HIS A 78 3.01 -7.76 1.25
N HIS A 79 2.52 -6.53 1.34
CA HIS A 79 2.69 -5.51 0.30
C HIS A 79 2.74 -4.10 0.90
N THR A 80 3.16 -3.14 0.08
CA THR A 80 3.27 -1.72 0.43
C THR A 80 2.72 -0.88 -0.71
N LEU A 81 1.99 0.18 -0.36
CA LEU A 81 1.53 1.21 -1.29
C LEU A 81 2.19 2.54 -0.96
N VAL A 82 2.60 3.27 -1.99
CA VAL A 82 3.20 4.61 -1.89
C VAL A 82 2.38 5.57 -2.74
N LEU A 83 1.79 6.58 -2.09
CA LEU A 83 1.09 7.68 -2.76
C LEU A 83 2.06 8.84 -2.98
N MET A 84 2.17 9.27 -4.23
CA MET A 84 2.86 10.50 -4.61
C MET A 84 1.91 11.69 -4.54
N ASN A 85 2.47 12.89 -4.35
CA ASN A 85 1.72 14.14 -4.27
C ASN A 85 1.00 14.54 -5.57
N ASP A 86 1.40 13.96 -6.70
CA ASP A 86 0.74 14.11 -8.00
C ASP A 86 -0.40 13.09 -8.20
N GLY A 87 -0.68 12.28 -7.19
CA GLY A 87 -1.77 11.31 -7.18
C GLY A 87 -1.47 9.99 -7.88
N ARG A 88 -0.22 9.73 -8.28
CA ARG A 88 0.22 8.39 -8.67
C ARG A 88 0.39 7.49 -7.45
N VAL A 89 0.09 6.20 -7.63
CA VAL A 89 0.28 5.17 -6.60
C VAL A 89 1.25 4.13 -7.11
N PHE A 90 2.29 3.86 -6.33
CA PHE A 90 3.18 2.73 -6.55
C PHE A 90 2.87 1.61 -5.56
N SER A 91 3.10 0.36 -5.96
CA SER A 91 2.93 -0.83 -5.15
C SER A 91 4.11 -1.77 -5.30
N PHE A 92 4.44 -2.51 -4.25
CA PHE A 92 5.42 -3.59 -4.27
C PHE A 92 5.11 -4.61 -3.16
N GLY A 93 5.59 -5.84 -3.33
CA GLY A 93 5.27 -6.97 -2.46
C GLY A 93 4.59 -8.13 -3.18
N ARG A 94 3.80 -8.88 -2.43
CA ARG A 94 3.00 -10.03 -2.86
C ARG A 94 1.91 -9.62 -3.86
N ALA A 95 1.72 -10.44 -4.89
CA ALA A 95 0.83 -10.16 -6.02
C ALA A 95 -0.20 -11.26 -6.32
N ASP A 96 -0.07 -12.44 -5.71
CA ASP A 96 -0.90 -13.63 -5.96
C ASP A 96 -2.34 -13.54 -5.41
N LEU A 97 -2.62 -12.61 -4.48
CA LEU A 97 -3.99 -12.23 -4.08
C LEU A 97 -4.33 -10.82 -4.59
N SER A 98 -3.77 -10.45 -5.74
CA SER A 98 -4.06 -9.19 -6.43
C SER A 98 -3.69 -7.93 -5.65
N GLN A 99 -2.89 -8.00 -4.59
CA GLN A 99 -2.67 -6.86 -3.68
C GLN A 99 -1.97 -5.66 -4.34
N LEU A 100 -1.23 -5.89 -5.43
CA LEU A 100 -0.49 -4.84 -6.13
C LEU A 100 -1.37 -3.96 -7.02
N GLY A 101 -2.59 -4.39 -7.37
CA GLY A 101 -3.49 -3.55 -8.19
C GLY A 101 -3.01 -3.35 -9.63
N VAL A 102 -2.14 -4.23 -10.12
CA VAL A 102 -1.63 -4.22 -11.48
C VAL A 102 -1.94 -5.54 -12.16
N TRP A 103 -2.14 -5.49 -13.48
CA TRP A 103 -2.31 -6.70 -14.26
C TRP A 103 -1.07 -7.60 -14.13
N ARG A 104 -1.30 -8.87 -13.82
CA ARG A 104 -0.33 -9.94 -13.64
C ARG A 104 0.59 -10.10 -14.85
N ASN A 105 0.05 -9.91 -16.05
CA ASN A 105 0.83 -9.93 -17.28
C ASN A 105 1.86 -8.78 -17.36
N THR A 106 1.59 -7.63 -16.74
CA THR A 106 2.48 -6.46 -16.71
C THR A 106 3.73 -6.76 -15.88
N ILE A 107 3.60 -7.69 -14.93
CA ILE A 107 4.70 -8.15 -14.07
C ILE A 107 5.20 -9.56 -14.45
N GLY A 108 4.93 -10.01 -15.68
CA GLY A 108 5.42 -11.29 -16.20
C GLY A 108 4.89 -12.53 -15.46
N GLY A 109 3.74 -12.44 -14.79
CA GLY A 109 3.17 -13.56 -14.04
C GLY A 109 3.73 -13.75 -12.62
N ALA A 110 4.67 -12.90 -12.19
CA ALA A 110 5.40 -13.07 -10.93
C ALA A 110 4.47 -13.02 -9.70
N PRO A 111 4.67 -13.90 -8.69
CA PRO A 111 3.91 -13.90 -7.44
C PRO A 111 4.20 -12.74 -6.53
N GLU A 112 5.25 -11.98 -6.83
CA GLU A 112 5.74 -10.89 -6.00
C GLU A 112 6.64 -9.96 -6.81
N ILE A 113 6.74 -8.71 -6.35
CA ILE A 113 7.59 -7.69 -6.96
C ILE A 113 8.36 -6.97 -5.86
N GLY A 114 9.68 -7.15 -5.88
CA GLY A 114 10.61 -6.49 -4.96
C GLY A 114 11.13 -5.15 -5.48
N HIS A 115 10.31 -4.37 -6.17
CA HIS A 115 10.62 -3.00 -6.61
C HIS A 115 9.32 -2.23 -6.87
N PRO A 116 9.31 -0.89 -6.76
CA PRO A 116 8.10 -0.12 -6.98
C PRO A 116 7.52 -0.26 -8.40
N GLN A 117 6.24 -0.66 -8.47
CA GLN A 117 5.48 -0.76 -9.71
C GLN A 117 4.35 0.27 -9.70
N LEU A 118 4.22 1.07 -10.77
CA LEU A 118 3.15 2.05 -10.91
C LEU A 118 1.80 1.35 -11.18
N ILE A 119 0.76 1.75 -10.43
CA ILE A 119 -0.64 1.39 -10.68
C ILE A 119 -1.21 2.38 -11.69
N THR A 120 -1.44 1.93 -12.92
CA THR A 120 -1.87 2.81 -14.04
C THR A 120 -3.39 2.94 -14.18
N SER A 121 -4.15 2.08 -13.52
CA SER A 121 -5.63 2.03 -13.56
C SER A 121 -6.32 3.05 -12.66
N VAL A 122 -5.58 3.76 -11.81
CA VAL A 122 -6.06 4.90 -11.01
C VAL A 122 -5.10 6.08 -11.13
N GLN A 123 -5.66 7.29 -11.04
CA GLN A 123 -4.91 8.54 -11.13
C GLN A 123 -5.54 9.59 -10.22
N ASN A 124 -4.81 10.66 -9.91
CA ASN A 124 -5.27 11.76 -9.06
C ASN A 124 -5.77 11.28 -7.68
N VAL A 125 -5.13 10.24 -7.15
CA VAL A 125 -5.40 9.69 -5.83
C VAL A 125 -5.03 10.72 -4.77
N VAL A 126 -5.86 10.84 -3.73
CA VAL A 126 -5.59 11.73 -2.58
C VAL A 126 -5.53 10.99 -1.25
N GLN A 127 -5.97 9.73 -1.19
CA GLN A 127 -5.85 8.91 0.00
C GLN A 127 -5.73 7.44 -0.38
N ILE A 128 -4.84 6.73 0.30
CA ILE A 128 -4.69 5.28 0.24
C ILE A 128 -4.93 4.67 1.63
N SER A 129 -5.43 3.44 1.68
CA SER A 129 -5.50 2.64 2.91
C SER A 129 -5.40 1.16 2.58
N THR A 130 -4.74 0.41 3.46
CA THR A 130 -4.58 -1.03 3.40
C THR A 130 -4.50 -1.61 4.80
N CYS A 131 -4.65 -2.93 4.94
CA CYS A 131 -4.42 -3.63 6.20
C CYS A 131 -3.89 -5.05 5.99
N SER A 132 -4.72 -6.01 5.59
CA SER A 132 -4.25 -7.39 5.34
C SER A 132 -3.90 -7.57 3.87
N ASN A 133 -4.88 -7.94 3.05
CA ASN A 133 -4.68 -8.33 1.65
C ASN A 133 -5.57 -7.57 0.67
N HIS A 134 -6.26 -6.52 1.13
CA HIS A 134 -7.06 -5.65 0.27
C HIS A 134 -6.72 -4.18 0.50
N ASN A 135 -7.11 -3.36 -0.46
CA ASN A 135 -6.76 -1.95 -0.53
C ASN A 135 -7.99 -1.14 -0.90
N ILE A 136 -8.00 0.11 -0.43
CA ILE A 136 -8.98 1.10 -0.81
C ILE A 136 -8.29 2.44 -1.02
N THR A 137 -8.71 3.16 -2.06
CA THR A 137 -8.22 4.48 -2.41
C THR A 137 -9.39 5.42 -2.69
N THR A 138 -9.16 6.73 -2.60
CA THR A 138 -10.07 7.74 -3.16
C THR A 138 -9.31 8.81 -3.93
N ASP A 139 -9.90 9.31 -5.01
CA ASP A 139 -9.35 10.38 -5.83
C ASP A 139 -9.84 11.78 -5.39
N HIS A 140 -9.30 12.81 -6.03
CA HIS A 140 -9.68 14.21 -5.78
C HIS A 140 -11.16 14.52 -6.03
N LEU A 141 -11.86 13.72 -6.86
CA LEU A 141 -13.29 13.84 -7.10
C LEU A 141 -14.12 13.12 -6.02
N GLY A 142 -13.48 12.36 -5.14
CA GLY A 142 -14.10 11.56 -4.10
C GLY A 142 -14.76 10.29 -4.65
N VAL A 143 -14.21 9.73 -5.73
CA VAL A 143 -14.52 8.39 -6.20
C VAL A 143 -13.62 7.42 -5.44
N ALA A 144 -14.18 6.33 -4.92
CA ALA A 144 -13.41 5.29 -4.24
C ALA A 144 -13.15 4.10 -5.18
N HIS A 145 -11.96 3.51 -5.07
CA HIS A 145 -11.62 2.26 -5.77
C HIS A 145 -11.05 1.25 -4.78
N THR A 146 -11.29 -0.03 -5.04
CA THR A 146 -10.85 -1.16 -4.19
C THR A 146 -10.20 -2.25 -5.03
N TRP A 147 -9.21 -2.94 -4.48
CA TRP A 147 -8.56 -4.09 -5.12
C TRP A 147 -7.88 -5.01 -4.11
N GLY A 148 -7.43 -6.18 -4.58
CA GLY A 148 -6.82 -7.22 -3.77
C GLY A 148 -7.77 -8.37 -3.49
N PHE A 149 -7.64 -8.97 -2.30
CA PHE A 149 -8.33 -10.18 -1.90
C PHE A 149 -9.84 -9.99 -1.69
N GLY A 150 -10.64 -10.82 -2.36
CA GLY A 150 -12.10 -10.67 -2.49
C GLY A 150 -12.95 -11.51 -1.51
N GLU A 151 -12.46 -12.66 -1.02
CA GLU A 151 -13.31 -13.67 -0.33
C GLU A 151 -14.02 -13.17 0.94
N THR A 152 -13.60 -12.03 1.49
CA THR A 152 -14.23 -11.42 2.69
C THR A 152 -15.27 -10.35 2.36
N TYR A 153 -15.53 -10.11 1.08
CA TYR A 153 -16.33 -8.99 0.58
C TYR A 153 -15.81 -7.60 1.00
N ALA A 154 -14.60 -7.50 1.54
CA ALA A 154 -14.02 -6.22 1.98
C ALA A 154 -13.78 -5.23 0.83
N LEU A 155 -13.77 -5.74 -0.42
CA LEU A 155 -13.75 -4.94 -1.64
C LEU A 155 -15.08 -4.23 -1.93
N GLY A 156 -16.20 -4.65 -1.36
CA GLY A 156 -17.49 -3.98 -1.60
C GLY A 156 -18.01 -4.04 -3.05
N THR A 157 -17.45 -4.91 -3.89
CA THR A 157 -17.83 -5.09 -5.32
C THR A 157 -19.09 -5.95 -5.50
N GLY A 158 -19.61 -6.55 -4.42
CA GLY A 158 -20.73 -7.50 -4.47
C GLY A 158 -20.32 -8.92 -4.88
N SER A 159 -19.02 -9.23 -4.89
CA SER A 159 -18.43 -10.51 -5.27
C SER A 159 -17.34 -10.93 -4.28
N GLU A 160 -17.05 -12.25 -4.21
CA GLU A 160 -15.91 -12.84 -3.50
C GLU A 160 -14.66 -12.91 -4.38
N GLU A 161 -14.78 -12.58 -5.66
CA GLU A 161 -13.66 -12.60 -6.60
C GLU A 161 -12.62 -11.53 -6.25
N ASP A 162 -11.34 -11.91 -6.34
CA ASP A 162 -10.23 -10.99 -6.25
C ASP A 162 -10.31 -9.93 -7.35
N ALA A 163 -9.94 -8.70 -7.01
CA ALA A 163 -9.83 -7.62 -7.98
C ALA A 163 -8.35 -7.33 -8.27
N GLU A 164 -7.90 -7.76 -9.44
CA GLU A 164 -6.51 -7.64 -9.92
C GLU A 164 -6.03 -6.19 -10.04
N VAL A 165 -6.95 -5.29 -10.42
CA VAL A 165 -6.72 -3.86 -10.53
C VAL A 165 -7.79 -3.10 -9.75
N PRO A 166 -7.53 -1.86 -9.31
CA PRO A 166 -8.54 -0.96 -8.73
C PRO A 166 -9.87 -0.97 -9.49
N VAL A 167 -10.93 -1.42 -8.80
CA VAL A 167 -12.30 -1.39 -9.29
C VAL A 167 -13.02 -0.23 -8.62
N MET A 168 -13.69 0.59 -9.42
CA MET A 168 -14.52 1.69 -8.91
C MET A 168 -15.66 1.13 -8.05
N LEU A 169 -15.76 1.60 -6.82
CA LEU A 169 -16.89 1.30 -5.95
C LEU A 169 -18.14 2.01 -6.44
N THR A 170 -19.20 1.23 -6.66
CA THR A 170 -20.51 1.73 -7.07
C THR A 170 -21.59 1.25 -6.09
N GLY A 171 -22.74 1.92 -6.08
CA GLY A 171 -23.87 1.51 -5.26
C GLY A 171 -24.79 2.67 -4.91
N GLN A 172 -26.05 2.36 -4.61
CA GLN A 172 -27.07 3.37 -4.34
C GLN A 172 -26.71 4.31 -3.17
N LYS A 173 -25.92 3.83 -2.20
CA LYS A 173 -25.49 4.64 -1.04
C LYS A 173 -24.29 5.56 -1.34
N LEU A 174 -23.56 5.31 -2.42
CA LEU A 174 -22.46 6.17 -2.89
C LEU A 174 -22.90 7.08 -4.03
N GLN A 175 -24.01 6.77 -4.70
CA GLN A 175 -24.54 7.60 -5.77
C GLN A 175 -24.87 9.00 -5.25
N GLY A 176 -24.31 10.03 -5.92
CA GLY A 176 -24.47 11.42 -5.52
C GLY A 176 -23.73 11.80 -4.23
N HIS A 177 -22.86 10.94 -3.69
CA HIS A 177 -22.04 11.26 -2.53
C HIS A 177 -20.56 11.32 -2.92
N ARG A 178 -19.85 12.28 -2.34
CA ARG A 178 -18.39 12.42 -2.45
C ARG A 178 -17.73 11.70 -1.29
N VAL A 179 -16.86 10.73 -1.58
CA VAL A 179 -16.01 10.08 -0.56
C VAL A 179 -15.03 11.09 0.01
N LEU A 180 -14.95 11.14 1.34
CA LEU A 180 -14.09 12.03 2.09
C LEU A 180 -12.94 11.29 2.75
N ARG A 181 -13.19 10.09 3.27
CA ARG A 181 -12.17 9.23 3.90
C ARG A 181 -12.42 7.77 3.57
N VAL A 182 -11.33 7.04 3.43
CA VAL A 182 -11.31 5.57 3.30
C VAL A 182 -10.44 4.94 4.38
N ALA A 183 -10.81 3.78 4.88
CA ALA A 183 -9.99 2.99 5.79
C ALA A 183 -10.22 1.50 5.54
N ALA A 184 -9.14 0.71 5.54
CA ALA A 184 -9.19 -0.75 5.48
C ALA A 184 -8.85 -1.36 6.85
N GLY A 185 -9.66 -2.32 7.28
CA GLY A 185 -9.33 -3.28 8.33
C GLY A 185 -8.91 -4.62 7.73
N ALA A 186 -8.76 -5.67 8.54
CA ALA A 186 -8.31 -6.97 8.03
C ALA A 186 -9.30 -7.60 7.04
N GLN A 187 -10.60 -7.51 7.35
CA GLN A 187 -11.70 -8.15 6.61
C GLN A 187 -12.89 -7.20 6.37
N HIS A 188 -12.69 -5.90 6.50
CA HIS A 188 -13.73 -4.89 6.29
C HIS A 188 -13.11 -3.58 5.79
N SER A 189 -13.92 -2.77 5.12
CA SER A 189 -13.58 -1.41 4.72
C SER A 189 -14.58 -0.42 5.31
N VAL A 190 -14.12 0.80 5.60
CA VAL A 190 -14.94 1.92 6.08
C VAL A 190 -14.78 3.11 5.14
N ILE A 191 -15.91 3.70 4.76
CA ILE A 191 -15.96 4.90 3.93
C ILE A 191 -16.76 5.97 4.67
N LEU A 192 -16.19 7.17 4.78
CA LEU A 192 -16.91 8.38 5.16
C LEU A 192 -17.22 9.17 3.89
N ALA A 193 -18.49 9.43 3.62
CA ALA A 193 -18.94 10.19 2.46
C ALA A 193 -19.92 11.30 2.86
N ARG A 194 -20.00 12.35 2.05
CA ARG A 194 -21.00 13.42 2.16
C ARG A 194 -21.78 13.57 0.86
N GLN A 195 -23.02 14.04 0.96
CA GLN A 195 -23.78 14.53 -0.20
C GLN A 195 -23.12 15.77 -0.79
#